data_AF-A0A9W3GPR8-F1
#
_entry.id   AF-A0A9W3GPR8-F1
#
_cell.length_a   1.000
_cell.length_b   1.000
_cell.length_c   1.000
_cell.angle_alpha   90.00
_cell.angle_beta   90.00
_cell.angle_gamma   90.00
#
_symmetry.space_group_name_H-M   'P 1'
#
loop_
_entity.id
_entity.type
_entity.pdbx_description
1 polymer ?
#
loop_
_entity_poly.entity_id
_entity_poly.type
_entity_poly.pdbx_seq_one_letter_code
_entity_poly.pdbx_strand_id
1 'polypeptide(L)'
;MMGGYLDDKFIQGSAAQTPYSFYHWQYIDIFVYFSHHTVTIPPVGWTNAAHRHGVCVLGTFITEWQKGKQLCEAFLAGDERSRQAVADQLVLMAQFFRFDGWLINIENSLSLAAVGNLPHFLRYLTARLHQQVPRGLVLWYDSVVSSGQLKWQDELNEQNRVFFDSCDGFFTNYNWREEHLERMLGQAGERLADVYVGVDVFARGSVVGGRFDTDKSLELIRKHGFSAALFAPGWVYECLEKADFFQNQDKFWSLLEHYLPTHSICSLPFVTSFCLGMGTRRVCYGQEEAVGPWYHPSAQEIQPLFGEHRLEGDGRGWVKTHCCLADAWNGGSSLLIRGVIPPEVGNVAVRLFSLQVPVPPKIFLSLVYKLEGPSAVGVALELTTGDAGSCHIGGIMMLNEMSSRHSPRPLRVPPTKLARWVGRCGQELSGGWVQRCYEVSLRGCLLQDLFVSFSRPPGSQEEENFTCRLGEIQVVDANSLLAPLPQVQAMTISHVRWQAAASEGEGRPAGLRLSCTLHWSYLLPHVRCFRVHCCRGTGGGSPGRGLSEPEKPTFLGLAFINRYRIVDLAVAPAGPGRDGRVEFLVEPVPKEGFLVPRAEWGRAAMLYSMPRT
;
A
#
# COMPACT_ATOMS: atom_id res chain seq x y z
N MET A 1 13.80 -13.74 -4.39
CA MET A 1 12.74 -12.92 -5.02
C MET A 1 13.33 -12.24 -6.23
N MET A 2 13.09 -12.73 -7.44
CA MET A 2 13.41 -12.18 -8.79
C MET A 2 14.46 -11.04 -8.94
N GLY A 3 15.53 -10.99 -8.14
CA GLY A 3 16.49 -9.87 -8.12
C GLY A 3 15.92 -8.48 -7.73
N GLY A 4 14.79 -8.41 -7.02
CA GLY A 4 14.06 -7.15 -6.76
C GLY A 4 13.06 -6.81 -7.88
N TYR A 5 11.89 -6.28 -7.54
CA TYR A 5 10.68 -6.26 -8.40
C TYR A 5 10.67 -5.19 -9.52
N LEU A 6 11.78 -5.12 -10.26
CA LEU A 6 12.13 -4.49 -11.56
C LEU A 6 11.36 -3.26 -12.02
N ASP A 7 10.06 -3.38 -12.25
CA ASP A 7 9.19 -2.30 -12.73
C ASP A 7 8.93 -1.24 -11.67
N ASP A 8 9.15 -1.59 -10.40
CA ASP A 8 9.09 -0.69 -9.25
C ASP A 8 10.22 0.36 -9.20
N LYS A 9 11.26 0.22 -10.04
CA LYS A 9 12.34 1.22 -10.18
C LYS A 9 11.83 2.55 -10.73
N PHE A 10 10.68 2.57 -11.40
CA PHE A 10 10.10 3.77 -11.96
C PHE A 10 9.17 4.45 -10.94
N ILE A 11 9.63 5.55 -10.35
CA ILE A 11 8.90 6.30 -9.30
C ILE A 11 7.51 6.74 -9.74
N GLN A 12 7.32 7.04 -11.03
CA GLN A 12 6.04 7.47 -11.63
C GLN A 12 5.29 6.32 -12.33
N GLY A 13 5.66 5.08 -12.02
CA GLY A 13 5.09 3.88 -12.60
C GLY A 13 5.64 3.51 -13.97
N SER A 14 5.16 2.38 -14.48
CA SER A 14 5.53 1.81 -15.78
C SER A 14 4.30 1.29 -16.52
N ALA A 15 4.48 0.86 -17.77
CA ALA A 15 3.46 0.21 -18.58
C ALA A 15 3.55 -1.34 -18.50
N ALA A 16 3.98 -1.86 -17.36
CA ALA A 16 4.16 -3.31 -17.16
C ALA A 16 2.82 -4.05 -17.27
N GLN A 17 2.81 -5.14 -18.06
CA GLN A 17 1.61 -5.95 -18.27
C GLN A 17 1.34 -6.93 -17.14
N THR A 18 2.39 -7.58 -16.65
CA THR A 18 2.31 -8.63 -15.62
C THR A 18 3.28 -8.34 -14.46
N PRO A 19 3.24 -7.14 -13.86
CA PRO A 19 4.11 -6.82 -12.72
C PRO A 19 3.78 -7.73 -11.52
N TYR A 20 4.77 -7.97 -10.65
CA TYR A 20 4.47 -8.52 -9.34
C TYR A 20 3.71 -7.48 -8.51
N SER A 21 2.59 -7.88 -7.92
CA SER A 21 1.76 -7.03 -7.05
C SER A 21 1.35 -7.81 -5.81
N PHE A 22 1.63 -7.25 -4.64
CA PHE A 22 1.22 -7.80 -3.35
C PHE A 22 0.11 -6.94 -2.76
N TYR A 23 -0.95 -7.57 -2.26
CA TYR A 23 -2.14 -6.87 -1.78
C TYR A 23 -2.81 -7.49 -0.54
N HIS A 24 -2.21 -8.51 0.07
CA HIS A 24 -2.70 -9.10 1.34
C HIS A 24 -2.06 -8.46 2.57
N TRP A 25 -1.96 -7.12 2.58
CA TRP A 25 -1.31 -6.36 3.63
C TRP A 25 -1.94 -6.53 5.01
N GLN A 26 -3.23 -6.89 5.06
CA GLN A 26 -3.96 -7.12 6.31
C GLN A 26 -3.40 -8.27 7.16
N TYR A 27 -2.57 -9.14 6.59
CA TYR A 27 -2.05 -10.34 7.25
C TYR A 27 -0.58 -10.22 7.66
N ILE A 28 0.07 -9.08 7.42
CA ILE A 28 1.49 -8.89 7.74
C ILE A 28 1.72 -7.60 8.53
N ASP A 29 2.66 -7.65 9.48
CA ASP A 29 3.07 -6.48 10.27
C ASP A 29 4.31 -5.78 9.66
N ILE A 30 5.17 -6.57 9.02
CA ILE A 30 6.47 -6.15 8.50
C ILE A 30 6.67 -6.70 7.08
N PHE A 31 7.04 -5.82 6.15
CA PHE A 31 7.44 -6.16 4.79
C PHE A 31 8.92 -5.87 4.58
N VAL A 32 9.72 -6.90 4.38
CA VAL A 32 11.17 -6.75 4.11
C VAL A 32 11.40 -6.73 2.60
N TYR A 33 11.87 -5.60 2.07
CA TYR A 33 12.29 -5.53 0.67
C TYR A 33 13.68 -6.15 0.51
N PHE A 34 13.68 -7.43 0.15
CA PHE A 34 14.89 -8.26 0.12
C PHE A 34 15.56 -8.29 -1.27
N SER A 35 16.88 -8.13 -1.28
CA SER A 35 17.75 -8.42 -2.42
C SER A 35 19.15 -8.84 -1.94
N HIS A 36 19.99 -9.34 -2.84
CA HIS A 36 21.39 -9.72 -2.55
C HIS A 36 22.38 -8.54 -2.69
N HIS A 37 21.88 -7.30 -2.74
CA HIS A 37 22.74 -6.11 -2.70
C HIS A 37 23.06 -5.75 -1.26
N THR A 38 24.32 -5.40 -1.00
CA THR A 38 24.82 -5.11 0.37
C THR A 38 23.94 -4.14 1.13
N VAL A 39 23.44 -3.11 0.44
CA VAL A 39 22.41 -2.22 0.96
C VAL A 39 21.27 -2.24 -0.05
N THR A 40 20.10 -2.70 0.39
CA THR A 40 18.87 -2.67 -0.39
C THR A 40 17.90 -1.67 0.22
N ILE A 41 17.63 -0.60 -0.52
CA ILE A 41 16.66 0.43 -0.13
C ILE A 41 15.31 0.06 -0.74
N PRO A 42 14.22 -0.04 0.05
CA PRO A 42 12.89 -0.28 -0.48
C PRO A 42 12.49 0.83 -1.48
N PRO A 43 12.00 0.49 -2.68
CA PRO A 43 11.48 1.48 -3.60
C PRO A 43 10.29 2.23 -2.99
N VAL A 44 10.25 3.55 -3.19
CA VAL A 44 9.20 4.44 -2.64
C VAL A 44 7.77 3.98 -2.99
N GLY A 45 7.62 3.29 -4.13
CA GLY A 45 6.37 2.64 -4.53
C GLY A 45 5.83 1.72 -3.43
N TRP A 46 6.68 0.79 -2.99
CA TRP A 46 6.38 -0.22 -1.97
C TRP A 46 6.25 0.38 -0.59
N THR A 47 7.13 1.32 -0.22
CA THR A 47 7.04 2.04 1.05
C THR A 47 5.68 2.75 1.18
N ASN A 48 5.25 3.47 0.14
CA ASN A 48 3.94 4.13 0.13
C ASN A 48 2.78 3.14 0.22
N ALA A 49 2.87 1.99 -0.46
CA ALA A 49 1.83 0.97 -0.43
C ALA A 49 1.70 0.36 0.97
N ALA A 50 2.80 -0.08 1.57
CA ALA A 50 2.82 -0.67 2.90
C ALA A 50 2.38 0.32 4.01
N HIS A 51 2.94 1.54 4.01
CA HIS A 51 2.58 2.57 4.98
C HIS A 51 1.10 2.95 4.92
N ARG A 52 0.52 2.96 3.71
CA ARG A 52 -0.91 3.18 3.54
C ARG A 52 -1.73 2.10 4.25
N HIS A 53 -1.25 0.86 4.28
CA HIS A 53 -1.88 -0.26 4.98
C HIS A 53 -1.43 -0.40 6.45
N GLY A 54 -0.59 0.51 6.95
CA GLY A 54 -0.10 0.47 8.33
C GLY A 54 1.05 -0.51 8.59
N VAL A 55 1.65 -1.06 7.52
CA VAL A 55 2.71 -2.07 7.57
C VAL A 55 4.08 -1.42 7.56
N CYS A 56 4.98 -1.86 8.44
CA CYS A 56 6.38 -1.41 8.47
C CYS A 56 7.17 -1.99 7.29
N VAL A 57 8.05 -1.21 6.69
CA VAL A 57 8.90 -1.62 5.56
C VAL A 57 10.36 -1.55 5.94
N LEU A 58 11.06 -2.68 5.84
CA LEU A 58 12.49 -2.74 6.10
C LEU A 58 13.28 -2.87 4.81
N GLY A 59 14.41 -2.18 4.76
CA GLY A 59 15.48 -2.49 3.83
C GLY A 59 16.25 -3.73 4.28
N THR A 60 17.20 -4.15 3.46
CA THR A 60 18.10 -5.28 3.79
C THR A 60 19.54 -4.78 3.78
N PHE A 61 20.26 -5.01 4.87
CA PHE A 61 21.72 -4.93 4.90
C PHE A 61 22.27 -6.35 4.95
N ILE A 62 22.91 -6.78 3.86
CA ILE A 62 23.40 -8.15 3.71
C ILE A 62 24.88 -8.17 3.36
N THR A 63 25.65 -9.07 3.97
CA THR A 63 27.04 -9.30 3.57
C THR A 63 27.23 -10.76 3.20
N GLU A 64 27.58 -11.00 1.94
CA GLU A 64 27.78 -12.35 1.40
C GLU A 64 29.15 -12.44 0.73
N TRP A 65 29.67 -13.67 0.65
CA TRP A 65 30.88 -14.01 -0.09
C TRP A 65 32.14 -13.29 0.42
N GLN A 66 33.23 -13.38 -0.35
CA GLN A 66 34.52 -12.80 0.04
C GLN A 66 34.48 -11.28 0.17
N LYS A 67 33.67 -10.60 -0.65
CA LYS A 67 33.52 -9.14 -0.58
C LYS A 67 32.79 -8.70 0.68
N GLY A 68 31.71 -9.39 1.06
CA GLY A 68 30.99 -9.15 2.31
C GLY A 68 31.87 -9.35 3.53
N LYS A 69 32.68 -10.42 3.52
CA LYS A 69 33.68 -10.69 4.57
C LYS A 69 34.66 -9.53 4.73
N GLN A 70 35.28 -9.08 3.64
CA GLN A 70 36.23 -7.95 3.67
C GLN A 70 35.59 -6.67 4.19
N LEU A 71 34.35 -6.39 3.79
CA LEU A 71 33.60 -5.23 4.28
C LEU A 71 33.36 -5.34 5.79
N CYS A 72 32.84 -6.48 6.25
CA CYS A 72 32.61 -6.76 7.67
C CYS A 72 33.89 -6.57 8.50
N GLU A 73 35.02 -7.14 8.07
CA GLU A 73 36.29 -6.94 8.77
C GLU A 73 36.69 -5.46 8.81
N ALA A 74 36.52 -4.72 7.71
CA ALA A 74 36.88 -3.31 7.65
C ALA A 74 36.11 -2.43 8.64
N PHE A 75 34.78 -2.61 8.77
CA PHE A 75 33.99 -1.77 9.67
C PHE A 75 33.83 -2.35 11.07
N LEU A 76 33.67 -3.67 11.24
CA LEU A 76 33.45 -4.29 12.55
C LEU A 76 34.74 -4.47 13.34
N ALA A 77 35.84 -4.92 12.71
CA ALA A 77 37.13 -5.07 13.39
C ALA A 77 37.95 -3.76 13.41
N GLY A 78 37.50 -2.73 12.68
CA GLY A 78 38.05 -1.38 12.73
C GLY A 78 37.80 -0.66 14.06
N ASP A 79 38.04 0.66 14.05
CA ASP A 79 37.76 1.50 15.21
C ASP A 79 36.25 1.74 15.42
N GLU A 80 35.90 2.30 16.57
CA GLU A 80 34.50 2.60 16.89
C GLU A 80 33.86 3.55 15.89
N ARG A 81 34.62 4.51 15.36
CA ARG A 81 34.16 5.49 14.37
C ARG A 81 33.73 4.82 13.08
N SER A 82 34.45 3.79 12.62
CA SER A 82 34.11 3.02 11.42
C SER A 82 32.76 2.31 11.58
N ARG A 83 32.52 1.70 12.74
CA ARG A 83 31.22 1.06 13.07
C ARG A 83 30.08 2.07 13.09
N GLN A 84 30.28 3.17 13.81
CA GLN A 84 29.28 4.23 13.94
C GLN A 84 28.97 4.86 12.59
N ALA A 85 29.98 5.10 11.74
CA ALA A 85 29.78 5.67 10.41
C ALA A 85 28.88 4.81 9.53
N VAL A 86 29.06 3.47 9.53
CA VAL A 86 28.16 2.56 8.80
C VAL A 86 26.74 2.63 9.36
N ALA A 87 26.59 2.54 10.68
CA ALA A 87 25.27 2.60 11.32
C ALA A 87 24.55 3.94 11.06
N ASP A 88 25.26 5.06 11.19
CA ASP A 88 24.71 6.39 10.93
C ASP A 88 24.28 6.54 9.46
N GLN A 89 25.00 5.97 8.51
CA GLN A 89 24.56 5.96 7.11
C GLN A 89 23.29 5.14 6.90
N LEU A 90 23.16 3.97 7.54
CA LEU A 90 21.92 3.18 7.48
C LEU A 90 20.73 3.92 8.08
N VAL A 91 20.93 4.65 9.18
CA VAL A 91 19.90 5.52 9.78
C VAL A 91 19.55 6.68 8.87
N LEU A 92 20.54 7.36 8.29
CA LEU A 92 20.34 8.47 7.36
C LEU A 92 19.56 8.03 6.12
N MET A 93 19.85 6.85 5.58
CA MET A 93 19.10 6.29 4.45
C MET A 93 17.64 6.00 4.82
N ALA A 94 17.39 5.35 5.97
CA ALA A 94 16.04 5.10 6.46
C ALA A 94 15.25 6.40 6.67
N GLN A 95 15.87 7.41 7.27
CA GLN A 95 15.28 8.74 7.49
C GLN A 95 14.99 9.48 6.17
N PHE A 96 15.95 9.49 5.24
CA PHE A 96 15.83 10.21 3.98
C PHE A 96 14.78 9.60 3.04
N PHE A 97 14.80 8.27 2.88
CA PHE A 97 13.86 7.55 2.03
C PHE A 97 12.55 7.18 2.74
N ARG A 98 12.49 7.39 4.06
CA ARG A 98 11.32 7.19 4.93
C ARG A 98 10.80 5.75 4.95
N PHE A 99 11.69 4.78 5.08
CA PHE A 99 11.34 3.40 5.44
C PHE A 99 11.78 3.11 6.89
N ASP A 100 11.31 2.00 7.45
CA ASP A 100 11.21 1.82 8.90
C ASP A 100 12.37 1.05 9.52
N GLY A 101 13.44 0.75 8.77
CA GLY A 101 14.63 0.12 9.32
C GLY A 101 15.18 -1.02 8.48
N TRP A 102 15.80 -2.01 9.13
CA TRP A 102 16.71 -2.94 8.47
C TRP A 102 16.60 -4.38 8.98
N LEU A 103 16.53 -5.33 8.03
CA LEU A 103 17.00 -6.69 8.27
C LEU A 103 18.52 -6.72 8.10
N ILE A 104 19.23 -7.16 9.13
CA ILE A 104 20.68 -7.36 9.12
C ILE A 104 20.96 -8.85 8.91
N ASN A 105 21.59 -9.19 7.79
CA ASN A 105 21.96 -10.57 7.45
C ASN A 105 23.46 -10.70 7.13
N ILE A 106 24.23 -11.32 8.01
CA ILE A 106 25.68 -11.48 7.83
C ILE A 106 25.98 -12.92 7.43
N GLU A 107 26.04 -13.18 6.13
CA GLU A 107 26.25 -14.51 5.52
C GLU A 107 27.74 -14.79 5.23
N ASN A 108 28.62 -14.40 6.14
CA ASN A 108 30.05 -14.69 6.06
C ASN A 108 30.69 -14.82 7.45
N SER A 109 31.67 -15.72 7.61
CA SER A 109 32.42 -15.83 8.87
C SER A 109 33.21 -14.57 9.20
N LEU A 110 33.30 -14.27 10.49
CA LEU A 110 33.94 -13.08 11.08
C LEU A 110 35.14 -13.46 11.93
N SER A 111 36.13 -12.57 12.02
CA SER A 111 37.18 -12.64 13.04
C SER A 111 36.62 -12.42 14.45
N LEU A 112 37.38 -12.84 15.48
CA LEU A 112 37.00 -12.61 16.88
C LEU A 112 36.84 -11.10 17.19
N ALA A 113 37.65 -10.25 16.56
CA ALA A 113 37.52 -8.81 16.69
C ALA A 113 36.22 -8.30 16.05
N ALA A 114 35.88 -8.76 14.84
CA ALA A 114 34.65 -8.36 14.17
C ALA A 114 33.39 -8.82 14.92
N VAL A 115 33.31 -10.11 15.27
CA VAL A 115 32.13 -10.66 15.98
C VAL A 115 31.98 -10.08 17.39
N GLY A 116 33.09 -9.82 18.09
CA GLY A 116 33.05 -9.17 19.41
C GLY A 116 32.48 -7.76 19.36
N ASN A 117 32.62 -7.07 18.24
CA ASN A 117 32.11 -5.71 18.05
C ASN A 117 30.71 -5.64 17.40
N LEU A 118 30.21 -6.74 16.82
CA LEU A 118 28.92 -6.78 16.16
C LEU A 118 27.74 -6.44 17.10
N PRO A 119 27.67 -6.94 18.36
CA PRO A 119 26.63 -6.51 19.30
C PRO A 119 26.65 -5.00 19.59
N HIS A 120 27.83 -4.38 19.62
CA HIS A 120 27.94 -2.93 19.80
C HIS A 120 27.42 -2.15 18.58
N PHE A 121 27.72 -2.65 17.38
CA PHE A 121 27.18 -2.09 16.14
C PHE A 121 25.64 -2.18 16.11
N LEU A 122 25.07 -3.35 16.42
CA LEU A 122 23.61 -3.54 16.45
C LEU A 122 22.94 -2.62 17.47
N ARG A 123 23.43 -2.56 18.72
CA ARG A 123 22.88 -1.66 19.74
C ARG A 123 22.93 -0.20 19.34
N TYR A 124 24.05 0.24 18.76
CA TYR A 124 24.19 1.61 18.30
C TYR A 124 23.23 1.90 17.14
N LEU A 125 23.16 1.01 16.14
CA LEU A 125 22.23 1.14 15.01
C LEU A 125 20.78 1.21 15.49
N THR A 126 20.34 0.29 16.35
CA THR A 126 18.99 0.26 16.91
C THR A 126 18.68 1.55 17.67
N ALA A 127 19.55 1.96 18.60
CA ALA A 127 19.33 3.17 19.39
C ALA A 127 19.26 4.44 18.53
N ARG A 128 20.13 4.57 17.53
CA ARG A 128 20.13 5.72 16.61
C ARG A 128 18.94 5.71 15.68
N LEU A 129 18.51 4.52 15.21
CA LEU A 129 17.33 4.38 14.39
C LEU A 129 16.08 4.80 15.16
N HIS A 130 15.88 4.31 16.38
CA HIS A 130 14.73 4.70 17.22
C HIS A 130 14.68 6.21 17.52
N GLN A 131 15.84 6.87 17.61
CA GLN A 131 15.91 8.32 17.81
C GLN A 131 15.49 9.13 16.57
N GLN A 132 15.67 8.59 15.36
CA GLN A 132 15.52 9.34 14.11
C GLN A 132 14.33 8.90 13.26
N VAL A 133 13.87 7.66 13.42
CA VAL A 133 12.81 7.01 12.66
C VAL A 133 11.76 6.49 13.64
N PRO A 134 10.57 7.12 13.69
CA PRO A 134 9.47 6.63 14.51
C PRO A 134 9.12 5.18 14.17
N ARG A 135 8.98 4.32 15.19
CA ARG A 135 8.74 2.87 15.01
C ARG A 135 9.85 2.14 14.23
N GLY A 136 11.07 2.68 14.23
CA GLY A 136 12.21 2.04 13.60
C GLY A 136 12.46 0.63 14.14
N LEU A 137 12.84 -0.32 13.26
CA LEU A 137 13.11 -1.71 13.61
C LEU A 137 14.43 -2.20 13.01
N VAL A 138 15.19 -2.93 13.81
CA VAL A 138 16.39 -3.66 13.39
C VAL A 138 16.19 -5.14 13.72
N LEU A 139 16.12 -5.98 12.69
CA LEU A 139 15.98 -7.42 12.83
C LEU A 139 17.29 -8.12 12.51
N TRP A 140 17.69 -9.09 13.31
CA TRP A 140 18.87 -9.92 13.09
C TRP A 140 18.49 -11.27 12.48
N TYR A 141 19.15 -11.67 11.39
CA TYR A 141 18.99 -13.01 10.82
C TYR A 141 19.96 -14.01 11.48
N ASP A 142 19.49 -15.21 11.78
CA ASP A 142 20.24 -16.31 12.39
C ASP A 142 21.36 -16.83 11.48
N SER A 143 22.51 -16.15 11.44
CA SER A 143 23.63 -16.50 10.57
C SER A 143 24.92 -16.81 11.33
N VAL A 144 25.69 -15.79 11.71
CA VAL A 144 26.92 -15.96 12.48
C VAL A 144 26.62 -16.15 13.96
N VAL A 145 27.36 -17.04 14.60
CA VAL A 145 27.31 -17.24 16.06
C VAL A 145 28.39 -16.42 16.77
N SER A 146 28.33 -16.35 18.10
CA SER A 146 29.24 -15.56 18.95
C SER A 146 30.73 -15.89 18.79
N SER A 147 31.06 -17.07 18.26
CA SER A 147 32.44 -17.45 17.91
C SER A 147 32.95 -16.84 16.59
N GLY A 148 32.08 -16.20 15.81
CA GLY A 148 32.35 -15.65 14.49
C GLY A 148 32.14 -16.64 13.34
N GLN A 149 31.82 -17.91 13.63
CA GLN A 149 31.51 -18.89 12.59
C GLN A 149 30.14 -18.61 11.96
N LEU A 150 30.06 -18.65 10.62
CA LEU A 150 28.78 -18.70 9.91
C LEU A 150 28.16 -20.08 10.12
N LYS A 151 27.12 -20.15 10.96
CA LYS A 151 26.44 -21.39 11.32
C LYS A 151 25.02 -21.07 11.79
N TRP A 152 24.06 -21.24 10.91
CA TRP A 152 22.63 -21.15 11.21
C TRP A 152 22.27 -22.17 12.31
N GLN A 153 21.59 -21.72 13.37
CA GLN A 153 21.19 -22.57 14.49
C GLN A 153 19.78 -23.13 14.34
N ASP A 154 18.98 -22.53 13.46
CA ASP A 154 17.55 -22.81 13.29
C ASP A 154 16.72 -22.51 14.55
N GLU A 155 17.32 -21.84 15.54
CA GLU A 155 16.73 -21.53 16.84
C GLU A 155 17.44 -20.35 17.51
N LEU A 156 16.76 -19.68 18.43
CA LEU A 156 17.41 -18.76 19.37
C LEU A 156 18.03 -19.57 20.51
N ASN A 157 19.35 -19.47 20.71
CA ASN A 157 20.07 -20.15 21.79
C ASN A 157 21.28 -19.32 22.27
N GLU A 158 22.04 -19.84 23.22
CA GLU A 158 23.18 -19.14 23.85
C GLU A 158 24.26 -18.69 22.84
N GLN A 159 24.35 -19.33 21.67
CA GLN A 159 25.35 -18.99 20.67
C GLN A 159 24.99 -17.73 19.85
N ASN A 160 23.71 -17.38 19.73
CA ASN A 160 23.25 -16.23 18.94
C ASN A 160 22.42 -15.20 19.75
N ARG A 161 22.05 -15.52 21.00
CA ARG A 161 21.28 -14.65 21.91
C ARG A 161 21.87 -13.25 22.08
N VAL A 162 23.20 -13.13 22.10
CA VAL A 162 23.88 -11.83 22.21
C VAL A 162 23.48 -10.84 21.10
N PHE A 163 23.14 -11.33 19.91
CA PHE A 163 22.70 -10.49 18.79
C PHE A 163 21.22 -10.10 18.95
N PHE A 164 20.37 -11.04 19.37
CA PHE A 164 18.96 -10.78 19.68
C PHE A 164 18.79 -9.73 20.80
N ASP A 165 19.59 -9.83 21.86
CA ASP A 165 19.59 -8.86 22.96
C ASP A 165 20.11 -7.47 22.53
N SER A 166 20.69 -7.37 21.33
CA SER A 166 21.30 -6.16 20.79
C SER A 166 20.44 -5.44 19.73
N CYS A 167 19.26 -5.97 19.37
CA CYS A 167 18.36 -5.38 18.38
C CYS A 167 16.87 -5.71 18.68
N ASP A 168 15.96 -5.32 17.79
CA ASP A 168 14.51 -5.35 18.03
C ASP A 168 13.88 -6.73 17.81
N GLY A 169 14.48 -7.58 16.99
CA GLY A 169 13.98 -8.94 16.80
C GLY A 169 14.96 -9.90 16.14
N PHE A 170 14.59 -11.17 16.16
CA PHE A 170 15.39 -12.29 15.65
C PHE A 170 14.63 -13.07 14.60
N PHE A 171 15.24 -13.30 13.44
CA PHE A 171 14.69 -14.09 12.35
C PHE A 171 15.50 -15.41 12.29
N THR A 172 14.88 -16.53 12.65
CA THR A 172 15.53 -17.86 12.58
C THR A 172 15.80 -18.28 11.13
N ASN A 173 16.80 -19.15 10.93
CA ASN A 173 16.92 -19.88 9.67
C ASN A 173 15.74 -20.89 9.51
N TYR A 174 15.62 -21.50 8.32
CA TYR A 174 14.40 -22.20 7.88
C TYR A 174 14.33 -23.69 8.23
N ASN A 175 15.45 -24.33 8.63
CA ASN A 175 15.57 -25.79 8.74
C ASN A 175 15.23 -26.30 10.16
N TRP A 176 14.46 -25.52 10.90
CA TRP A 176 14.00 -25.85 12.24
C TRP A 176 13.02 -27.03 12.24
N ARG A 177 12.80 -27.56 13.44
CA ARG A 177 11.86 -28.63 13.77
C ARG A 177 11.14 -28.27 15.06
N GLU A 178 10.07 -28.99 15.41
CA GLU A 178 9.32 -28.69 16.63
C GLU A 178 10.22 -28.66 17.89
N GLU A 179 11.23 -29.54 17.97
CA GLU A 179 12.13 -29.59 19.12
C GLU A 179 12.98 -28.31 19.25
N HIS A 180 13.22 -27.59 18.16
CA HIS A 180 13.89 -26.28 18.19
C HIS A 180 12.98 -25.22 18.83
N LEU A 181 11.69 -25.22 18.48
CA LEU A 181 10.69 -24.30 19.04
C LEU A 181 10.56 -24.49 20.56
N GLU A 182 10.55 -25.74 21.02
CA GLU A 182 10.50 -26.07 22.44
C GLU A 182 11.72 -25.54 23.20
N ARG A 183 12.93 -25.66 22.63
CA ARG A 183 14.17 -25.18 23.26
C ARG A 183 14.26 -23.66 23.30
N MET A 184 13.86 -22.98 22.22
CA MET A 184 13.98 -21.53 22.13
C MET A 184 12.92 -20.78 22.96
N LEU A 185 11.85 -21.44 23.40
CA LEU A 185 10.81 -20.83 24.25
C LEU A 185 11.38 -20.24 25.55
N GLY A 186 12.27 -20.98 26.22
CA GLY A 186 12.98 -20.49 27.40
C GLY A 186 14.00 -19.38 27.10
N GLN A 187 14.51 -19.31 25.86
CA GLN A 187 15.50 -18.32 25.46
C GLN A 187 14.85 -16.97 25.11
N ALA A 188 13.68 -17.00 24.48
CA ALA A 188 12.96 -15.80 24.05
C ALA A 188 12.32 -15.03 25.23
N GLY A 189 11.84 -15.73 26.26
CA GLY A 189 11.26 -15.11 27.46
C GLY A 189 10.10 -14.16 27.13
N GLU A 190 10.13 -12.95 27.70
CA GLU A 190 9.11 -11.92 27.47
C GLU A 190 9.08 -11.39 26.03
N ARG A 191 10.16 -11.61 25.26
CA ARG A 191 10.31 -11.18 23.86
C ARG A 191 9.93 -12.27 22.87
N LEU A 192 9.04 -13.18 23.25
CA LEU A 192 8.56 -14.29 22.42
C LEU A 192 8.08 -13.83 21.03
N ALA A 193 7.31 -12.74 20.98
CA ALA A 193 6.76 -12.17 19.75
C ALA A 193 7.83 -11.50 18.87
N ASP A 194 9.00 -11.17 19.42
CA ASP A 194 10.13 -10.58 18.67
C ASP A 194 10.99 -11.66 17.99
N VAL A 195 10.65 -12.94 18.17
CA VAL A 195 11.29 -14.06 17.48
C VAL A 195 10.40 -14.52 16.32
N TYR A 196 10.87 -14.24 15.12
CA TYR A 196 10.23 -14.54 13.85
C TYR A 196 10.81 -15.85 13.29
N VAL A 197 10.06 -16.94 13.45
CA VAL A 197 10.47 -18.24 12.95
C VAL A 197 10.38 -18.26 11.43
N GLY A 198 11.49 -18.54 10.77
CA GLY A 198 11.64 -18.48 9.33
C GLY A 198 10.93 -19.60 8.60
N VAL A 199 10.14 -19.27 7.58
CA VAL A 199 9.46 -20.24 6.71
C VAL A 199 9.88 -20.02 5.27
N ASP A 200 10.67 -20.92 4.70
CA ASP A 200 11.02 -20.85 3.28
C ASP A 200 9.87 -21.34 2.40
N VAL A 201 9.16 -20.40 1.78
CA VAL A 201 7.99 -20.70 0.94
C VAL A 201 8.39 -21.46 -0.33
N PHE A 202 9.64 -21.41 -0.78
CA PHE A 202 10.11 -22.25 -1.89
C PHE A 202 10.25 -23.73 -1.51
N ALA A 203 10.22 -24.03 -0.20
CA ALA A 203 10.46 -25.34 0.39
C ALA A 203 11.83 -25.92 -0.02
N ARG A 204 12.91 -25.14 0.14
CA ARG A 204 14.27 -25.63 -0.11
C ARG A 204 14.85 -26.22 1.17
N GLY A 205 15.47 -27.39 1.06
CA GLY A 205 16.05 -28.08 2.21
C GLY A 205 15.01 -28.89 2.99
N SER A 206 15.25 -29.08 4.29
CA SER A 206 14.43 -29.92 5.17
C SER A 206 13.51 -29.06 6.03
N VAL A 207 12.58 -28.37 5.38
CA VAL A 207 11.59 -27.50 6.05
C VAL A 207 10.34 -28.29 6.46
N VAL A 208 9.62 -27.79 7.48
CA VAL A 208 8.34 -28.38 7.95
C VAL A 208 7.26 -28.30 6.87
N GLY A 209 7.14 -27.15 6.22
CA GLY A 209 6.16 -26.88 5.17
C GLY A 209 6.49 -25.61 4.40
N GLY A 210 6.20 -25.63 3.11
CA GLY A 210 6.36 -24.49 2.20
C GLY A 210 5.42 -24.65 1.01
N ARG A 211 5.45 -23.74 0.04
CA ARG A 211 4.50 -23.71 -1.09
C ARG A 211 3.06 -23.67 -0.56
N PHE A 212 2.15 -24.49 -1.07
CA PHE A 212 0.79 -24.61 -0.54
C PHE A 212 0.67 -25.42 0.75
N ASP A 213 1.78 -25.89 1.33
CA ASP A 213 1.85 -26.53 2.66
C ASP A 213 2.46 -25.58 3.72
N THR A 214 2.52 -24.28 3.43
CA THR A 214 3.09 -23.25 4.35
C THR A 214 2.27 -23.11 5.64
N ASP A 215 0.98 -23.45 5.60
CA ASP A 215 0.07 -23.50 6.74
C ASP A 215 0.56 -24.46 7.84
N LYS A 216 1.16 -25.60 7.48
CA LYS A 216 1.75 -26.56 8.44
C LYS A 216 2.86 -25.93 9.29
N SER A 217 3.68 -25.08 8.66
CA SER A 217 4.72 -24.33 9.38
C SER A 217 4.09 -23.30 10.32
N LEU A 218 3.09 -22.55 9.86
CA LEU A 218 2.41 -21.57 10.70
C LEU A 218 1.66 -22.20 11.87
N GLU A 219 0.98 -23.33 11.66
CA GLU A 219 0.30 -24.08 12.71
C GLU A 219 1.25 -24.39 13.87
N LEU A 220 2.42 -24.93 13.53
CA LEU A 220 3.42 -25.32 14.50
C LEU A 220 4.05 -24.11 15.22
N ILE A 221 4.36 -23.04 14.47
CA ILE A 221 4.87 -21.78 15.05
C ILE A 221 3.85 -21.19 16.02
N ARG A 222 2.56 -21.14 15.64
CA ARG A 222 1.49 -20.59 16.46
C ARG A 222 1.15 -21.45 17.68
N LYS A 223 1.25 -22.77 17.57
CA LYS A 223 1.14 -23.70 18.71
C LYS A 223 2.10 -23.33 19.85
N HIS A 224 3.30 -22.83 19.51
CA HIS A 224 4.32 -22.41 20.47
C HIS A 224 4.34 -20.89 20.74
N GLY A 225 3.39 -20.12 20.19
CA GLY A 225 3.21 -18.69 20.47
C GLY A 225 4.21 -17.75 19.80
N PHE A 226 5.02 -18.24 18.84
CA PHE A 226 6.01 -17.43 18.14
C PHE A 226 5.39 -16.59 16.99
N SER A 227 6.16 -15.60 16.54
CA SER A 227 5.93 -14.90 15.27
C SER A 227 6.53 -15.70 14.11
N ALA A 228 6.11 -15.40 12.88
CA ALA A 228 6.60 -16.07 11.68
C ALA A 228 7.22 -15.06 10.69
N ALA A 229 8.26 -15.46 9.99
CA ALA A 229 8.82 -14.73 8.86
C ALA A 229 8.72 -15.57 7.57
N LEU A 230 7.84 -15.18 6.66
CA LEU A 230 7.68 -15.85 5.37
C LEU A 230 8.79 -15.42 4.42
N PHE A 231 9.76 -16.30 4.17
CA PHE A 231 10.82 -16.06 3.21
C PHE A 231 10.37 -16.42 1.79
N ALA A 232 10.55 -15.45 0.89
CA ALA A 232 10.30 -15.57 -0.53
C ALA A 232 8.87 -16.07 -0.91
N PRO A 233 7.78 -15.46 -0.39
CA PRO A 233 6.41 -15.75 -0.85
C PRO A 233 6.19 -15.40 -2.34
N GLY A 234 7.14 -14.69 -2.96
CA GLY A 234 7.25 -14.53 -4.41
C GLY A 234 7.25 -15.84 -5.20
N TRP A 235 7.45 -17.00 -4.55
CA TRP A 235 7.24 -18.33 -5.12
C TRP A 235 5.93 -18.44 -5.93
N VAL A 236 4.84 -17.87 -5.42
CA VAL A 236 3.53 -17.88 -6.10
C VAL A 236 3.61 -17.25 -7.50
N TYR A 237 4.38 -16.19 -7.65
CA TYR A 237 4.57 -15.48 -8.92
C TYR A 237 5.67 -16.12 -9.79
N GLU A 238 6.74 -16.61 -9.16
CA GLU A 238 7.94 -17.10 -9.84
C GLU A 238 7.79 -18.54 -10.34
N CYS A 239 6.94 -19.35 -9.71
CA CYS A 239 6.83 -20.79 -9.99
C CYS A 239 5.44 -21.26 -10.49
N LEU A 240 4.43 -20.39 -10.49
CA LEU A 240 3.10 -20.70 -11.04
C LEU A 240 2.80 -19.81 -12.26
N GLU A 241 1.70 -20.11 -12.95
CA GLU A 241 1.28 -19.36 -14.13
C GLU A 241 0.93 -17.91 -13.77
N LYS A 242 1.60 -16.95 -14.43
CA LYS A 242 1.41 -15.52 -14.18
C LYS A 242 -0.01 -15.03 -14.51
N ALA A 243 -0.69 -15.69 -15.45
CA ALA A 243 -2.07 -15.39 -15.81
C ALA A 243 -3.03 -15.63 -14.64
N ASP A 244 -2.70 -16.59 -13.76
CA ASP A 244 -3.49 -16.98 -12.59
C ASP A 244 -2.90 -16.44 -11.29
N PHE A 245 -2.00 -15.45 -11.37
CA PHE A 245 -1.25 -14.98 -10.20
C PHE A 245 -2.15 -14.48 -9.07
N PHE A 246 -3.21 -13.73 -9.36
CA PHE A 246 -4.13 -13.24 -8.33
C PHE A 246 -4.89 -14.39 -7.65
N GLN A 247 -5.38 -15.36 -8.42
CA GLN A 247 -6.08 -16.53 -7.88
C GLN A 247 -5.14 -17.38 -7.02
N ASN A 248 -3.90 -17.58 -7.47
CA ASN A 248 -2.91 -18.35 -6.72
C ASN A 248 -2.43 -17.60 -5.47
N GLN A 249 -2.34 -16.27 -5.53
CA GLN A 249 -2.00 -15.44 -4.37
C GLN A 249 -3.14 -15.47 -3.34
N ASP A 250 -4.39 -15.26 -3.77
CA ASP A 250 -5.57 -15.38 -2.90
C ASP A 250 -5.61 -16.75 -2.22
N LYS A 251 -5.41 -17.83 -3.00
CA LYS A 251 -5.33 -19.19 -2.47
C LYS A 251 -4.21 -19.33 -1.43
N PHE A 252 -3.01 -18.83 -1.72
CA PHE A 252 -1.88 -18.93 -0.80
C PHE A 252 -2.19 -18.24 0.53
N TRP A 253 -2.71 -17.01 0.50
CA TRP A 253 -2.99 -16.25 1.73
C TRP A 253 -4.23 -16.74 2.48
N SER A 254 -5.28 -17.22 1.79
CA SER A 254 -6.42 -17.87 2.45
C SER A 254 -6.01 -19.11 3.25
N LEU A 255 -4.98 -19.85 2.82
CA LEU A 255 -4.47 -21.00 3.59
C LEU A 255 -3.85 -20.57 4.93
N LEU A 256 -3.33 -19.34 5.01
CA LEU A 256 -2.61 -18.84 6.17
C LEU A 256 -3.50 -18.01 7.10
N GLU A 257 -4.65 -17.53 6.63
CA GLU A 257 -5.54 -16.58 7.31
C GLU A 257 -5.85 -16.98 8.76
N HIS A 258 -6.13 -18.26 9.03
CA HIS A 258 -6.47 -18.73 10.38
C HIS A 258 -5.34 -18.55 11.41
N TYR A 259 -4.09 -18.43 10.95
CA TYR A 259 -2.90 -18.28 11.80
C TYR A 259 -2.40 -16.84 11.87
N LEU A 260 -3.02 -15.90 11.14
CA LEU A 260 -2.55 -14.54 11.00
C LEU A 260 -3.57 -13.56 11.58
N PRO A 261 -3.18 -12.68 12.51
CA PRO A 261 -4.09 -11.64 13.00
C PRO A 261 -4.42 -10.66 11.87
N THR A 262 -5.66 -10.16 11.86
CA THR A 262 -6.10 -9.16 10.88
C THR A 262 -5.75 -7.74 11.34
N HIS A 263 -5.00 -7.01 10.52
CA HIS A 263 -4.68 -5.61 10.76
C HIS A 263 -5.93 -4.73 10.60
N SER A 264 -6.19 -3.86 11.57
CA SER A 264 -7.38 -2.99 11.59
C SER A 264 -7.09 -1.58 11.10
N ILE A 265 -8.08 -0.95 10.49
CA ILE A 265 -8.03 0.45 10.06
C ILE A 265 -8.35 1.34 11.26
N CYS A 266 -7.43 2.24 11.63
CA CYS A 266 -7.55 3.03 12.86
C CYS A 266 -7.78 4.54 12.64
N SER A 267 -8.11 4.98 11.42
CA SER A 267 -8.30 6.41 11.12
C SER A 267 -9.37 6.68 10.06
N LEU A 268 -9.93 7.90 10.11
CA LEU A 268 -10.83 8.47 9.10
C LEU A 268 -10.19 9.72 8.46
N PRO A 269 -10.57 10.08 7.21
CA PRO A 269 -11.51 9.37 6.35
C PRO A 269 -10.93 8.07 5.81
N PHE A 270 -11.75 7.02 5.76
CA PHE A 270 -11.43 5.76 5.12
C PHE A 270 -12.10 5.72 3.74
N VAL A 271 -11.30 5.58 2.68
CA VAL A 271 -11.79 5.50 1.30
C VAL A 271 -10.94 4.49 0.53
N THR A 272 -11.61 3.65 -0.26
CA THR A 272 -10.94 2.74 -1.21
C THR A 272 -11.82 2.46 -2.42
N SER A 273 -11.22 2.45 -3.61
CA SER A 273 -11.78 1.85 -4.83
C SER A 273 -11.27 0.45 -5.12
N PHE A 274 -10.57 -0.17 -4.17
CA PHE A 274 -9.93 -1.48 -4.37
C PHE A 274 -8.87 -1.45 -5.48
N CYS A 275 -8.30 -0.27 -5.75
CA CYS A 275 -7.24 -0.09 -6.74
C CYS A 275 -5.99 -0.86 -6.31
N LEU A 276 -5.50 -1.78 -7.15
CA LEU A 276 -4.29 -2.56 -6.90
C LEU A 276 -3.00 -1.80 -7.24
N GLY A 277 -3.11 -0.55 -7.67
CA GLY A 277 -2.01 0.22 -8.25
C GLY A 277 -1.59 -0.31 -9.63
N MET A 278 -2.49 -1.01 -10.32
CA MET A 278 -2.28 -1.50 -11.67
C MET A 278 -3.61 -1.71 -12.40
N GLY A 279 -3.54 -1.84 -13.72
CA GLY A 279 -4.69 -2.22 -14.54
C GLY A 279 -4.35 -2.25 -16.03
N THR A 280 -5.27 -2.77 -16.83
CA THR A 280 -5.20 -2.76 -18.32
C THR A 280 -5.73 -1.46 -18.93
N ARG A 281 -6.31 -0.61 -18.08
CA ARG A 281 -6.82 0.72 -18.36
C ARG A 281 -6.84 1.53 -17.07
N ARG A 282 -6.91 2.84 -17.20
CA ARG A 282 -7.12 3.78 -16.09
C ARG A 282 -8.49 4.38 -16.19
N VAL A 283 -9.24 4.29 -15.10
CA VAL A 283 -10.62 4.73 -15.00
C VAL A 283 -10.75 5.78 -13.89
N CYS A 284 -11.60 6.77 -14.12
CA CYS A 284 -11.94 7.82 -13.16
C CYS A 284 -13.46 8.00 -13.13
N TYR A 285 -14.08 7.74 -11.98
CA TYR A 285 -15.53 7.73 -11.81
C TYR A 285 -16.30 6.96 -12.90
N GLY A 286 -15.82 5.75 -13.22
CA GLY A 286 -16.39 4.86 -14.25
C GLY A 286 -16.10 5.27 -15.69
N GLN A 287 -15.38 6.38 -15.92
CA GLN A 287 -14.98 6.87 -17.24
C GLN A 287 -13.54 6.50 -17.56
N GLU A 288 -13.31 5.95 -18.74
CA GLU A 288 -11.98 5.57 -19.21
C GLU A 288 -11.14 6.83 -19.49
N GLU A 289 -10.01 6.98 -18.79
CA GLU A 289 -9.07 8.09 -18.99
C GLU A 289 -7.90 7.71 -19.91
N ALA A 290 -7.43 6.46 -19.80
CA ALA A 290 -6.33 5.95 -20.60
C ALA A 290 -6.47 4.43 -20.80
N VAL A 291 -6.19 3.98 -22.02
CA VAL A 291 -6.14 2.56 -22.38
C VAL A 291 -4.71 2.08 -22.34
N GLY A 292 -4.49 0.87 -21.83
CA GLY A 292 -3.20 0.21 -21.81
C GLY A 292 -2.74 -0.18 -20.40
N PRO A 293 -1.79 -1.13 -20.31
CA PRO A 293 -1.26 -1.59 -19.06
C PRO A 293 -0.57 -0.45 -18.31
N TRP A 294 -0.79 -0.38 -17.01
CA TRP A 294 -0.06 0.52 -16.13
C TRP A 294 0.17 -0.14 -14.77
N TYR A 295 1.27 0.25 -14.13
CA TYR A 295 1.69 -0.23 -12.82
C TYR A 295 2.32 0.91 -12.03
N HIS A 296 1.82 1.17 -10.83
CA HIS A 296 2.35 2.13 -9.89
C HIS A 296 1.92 1.73 -8.46
N PRO A 297 2.82 1.12 -7.65
CA PRO A 297 2.47 0.67 -6.30
C PRO A 297 1.93 1.76 -5.37
N SER A 298 2.44 3.00 -5.49
CA SER A 298 1.88 4.12 -4.71
C SER A 298 0.42 4.47 -5.04
N ALA A 299 -0.14 3.96 -6.14
CA ALA A 299 -1.54 4.09 -6.50
C ALA A 299 -2.44 3.00 -5.88
N GLN A 300 -1.85 2.01 -5.19
CA GLN A 300 -2.63 0.97 -4.50
C GLN A 300 -3.41 1.56 -3.35
N GLU A 301 -4.68 1.23 -3.21
CA GLU A 301 -5.52 1.70 -2.10
C GLU A 301 -5.72 0.61 -1.05
N ILE A 302 -6.38 0.93 0.05
CA ILE A 302 -6.62 -0.03 1.13
C ILE A 302 -7.36 -1.25 0.59
N GLN A 303 -6.79 -2.42 0.77
CA GLN A 303 -7.33 -3.69 0.28
C GLN A 303 -8.25 -4.34 1.32
N PRO A 304 -9.28 -5.10 0.89
CA PRO A 304 -10.23 -5.75 1.78
C PRO A 304 -9.67 -7.06 2.35
N LEU A 305 -10.43 -7.65 3.26
CA LEU A 305 -10.30 -9.06 3.61
C LEU A 305 -10.75 -9.89 2.40
N PHE A 306 -9.91 -10.85 2.00
CA PHE A 306 -10.19 -11.76 0.90
C PHE A 306 -10.55 -13.12 1.48
N GLY A 307 -11.63 -13.73 1.00
CA GLY A 307 -12.01 -15.07 1.44
C GLY A 307 -13.17 -15.67 0.65
N GLU A 308 -13.32 -16.97 0.84
CA GLU A 308 -14.48 -17.74 0.43
C GLU A 308 -15.21 -18.19 1.69
N HIS A 309 -16.42 -17.66 1.88
CA HIS A 309 -17.24 -17.92 3.06
C HIS A 309 -18.40 -18.80 2.64
N ARG A 310 -18.53 -19.97 3.25
CA ARG A 310 -19.75 -20.78 3.20
C ARG A 310 -20.62 -20.42 4.40
N LEU A 311 -21.91 -20.30 4.19
CA LEU A 311 -22.84 -20.10 5.30
C LEU A 311 -22.84 -21.33 6.20
N GLU A 312 -22.91 -21.11 7.52
CA GLU A 312 -23.05 -22.20 8.49
C GLU A 312 -24.43 -22.89 8.35
N GLY A 313 -24.45 -24.22 8.32
CA GLY A 313 -25.65 -25.07 8.19
C GLY A 313 -25.68 -25.96 6.94
N ASP A 314 -26.78 -26.68 6.72
CA ASP A 314 -27.01 -27.57 5.56
C ASP A 314 -27.27 -26.81 4.24
N GLY A 315 -27.23 -25.48 4.27
CA GLY A 315 -27.50 -24.62 3.12
C GLY A 315 -26.35 -24.58 2.11
N ARG A 316 -26.68 -24.40 0.83
CA ARG A 316 -25.69 -24.29 -0.27
C ARG A 316 -25.10 -22.89 -0.45
N GLY A 317 -25.41 -21.95 0.45
CA GLY A 317 -25.01 -20.56 0.32
C GLY A 317 -23.50 -20.35 0.48
N TRP A 318 -22.92 -19.54 -0.41
CA TRP A 318 -21.51 -19.21 -0.37
C TRP A 318 -21.27 -17.81 -0.96
N VAL A 319 -20.16 -17.19 -0.56
CA VAL A 319 -19.66 -15.95 -1.17
C VAL A 319 -18.15 -16.00 -1.31
N LYS A 320 -17.66 -15.49 -2.43
CA LYS A 320 -16.23 -15.39 -2.76
C LYS A 320 -15.88 -14.00 -3.23
N THR A 321 -14.82 -13.45 -2.66
CA THR A 321 -14.23 -12.16 -3.05
C THR A 321 -12.96 -12.36 -3.85
N HIS A 322 -12.76 -11.60 -4.92
CA HIS A 322 -11.48 -11.55 -5.63
C HIS A 322 -11.31 -10.21 -6.35
N CYS A 323 -10.08 -9.77 -6.53
CA CYS A 323 -9.78 -8.57 -7.30
C CYS A 323 -10.10 -8.76 -8.78
N CYS A 324 -10.51 -7.69 -9.46
CA CYS A 324 -10.79 -7.73 -10.89
C CYS A 324 -10.27 -6.50 -11.63
N LEU A 325 -9.50 -6.73 -12.69
CA LEU A 325 -8.97 -5.68 -13.59
C LEU A 325 -9.92 -5.35 -14.76
N ALA A 326 -11.02 -6.10 -14.91
CA ALA A 326 -11.89 -5.99 -16.07
C ALA A 326 -12.70 -4.70 -16.10
N ASP A 327 -13.17 -4.22 -14.94
CA ASP A 327 -13.94 -2.99 -14.83
C ASP A 327 -13.64 -2.35 -13.47
N ALA A 328 -13.67 -1.03 -13.38
CA ALA A 328 -13.30 -0.27 -12.19
C ALA A 328 -14.08 1.04 -12.11
N TRP A 329 -14.24 1.56 -10.90
CA TRP A 329 -14.79 2.90 -10.70
C TRP A 329 -13.68 3.95 -10.71
N ASN A 330 -12.61 3.72 -9.96
CA ASN A 330 -11.44 4.57 -9.90
C ASN A 330 -10.17 3.71 -9.91
N GLY A 331 -9.14 4.13 -10.65
CA GLY A 331 -7.89 3.41 -10.77
C GLY A 331 -7.94 2.34 -11.87
N GLY A 332 -7.59 1.10 -11.54
CA GLY A 332 -7.42 0.02 -12.53
C GLY A 332 -8.05 -1.31 -12.13
N SER A 333 -8.71 -1.36 -10.98
CA SER A 333 -9.36 -2.57 -10.47
C SER A 333 -10.58 -2.24 -9.61
N SER A 334 -11.44 -3.25 -9.44
CA SER A 334 -12.56 -3.31 -8.50
C SER A 334 -12.49 -4.60 -7.68
N LEU A 335 -13.31 -4.70 -6.65
CA LEU A 335 -13.54 -5.97 -5.95
C LEU A 335 -14.73 -6.70 -6.58
N LEU A 336 -14.55 -7.94 -7.00
CA LEU A 336 -15.64 -8.79 -7.48
C LEU A 336 -16.09 -9.73 -6.37
N ILE A 337 -17.39 -9.70 -6.08
CA ILE A 337 -18.05 -10.56 -5.10
C ILE A 337 -19.05 -11.43 -5.85
N ARG A 338 -18.89 -12.74 -5.73
CA ARG A 338 -19.81 -13.74 -6.30
C ARG A 338 -20.38 -14.60 -5.22
N GLY A 339 -21.61 -15.00 -5.35
CA GLY A 339 -22.19 -15.90 -4.36
C GLY A 339 -23.60 -16.34 -4.68
N VAL A 340 -24.11 -17.10 -3.73
CA VAL A 340 -25.40 -17.74 -3.75
C VAL A 340 -26.12 -17.43 -2.44
N ILE A 341 -27.32 -16.87 -2.54
CA ILE A 341 -28.20 -16.63 -1.40
C ILE A 341 -29.25 -17.73 -1.41
N PRO A 342 -29.20 -18.69 -0.48
CA PRO A 342 -30.12 -19.82 -0.48
C PRO A 342 -31.50 -19.43 0.09
N PRO A 343 -32.57 -20.18 -0.20
CA PRO A 343 -33.94 -19.82 0.18
C PRO A 343 -34.21 -19.68 1.68
N GLU A 344 -33.41 -20.35 2.50
CA GLU A 344 -33.58 -20.43 3.95
C GLU A 344 -33.08 -19.18 4.67
N VAL A 345 -32.22 -18.39 3.99
CA VAL A 345 -31.67 -17.14 4.54
C VAL A 345 -32.19 -15.93 3.74
N GLY A 346 -32.45 -14.83 4.44
CA GLY A 346 -32.90 -13.59 3.81
C GLY A 346 -31.75 -12.83 3.13
N ASN A 347 -30.52 -12.98 3.65
CA ASN A 347 -29.35 -12.26 3.18
C ASN A 347 -28.04 -13.01 3.48
N VAL A 348 -26.98 -12.63 2.77
CA VAL A 348 -25.60 -13.01 3.06
C VAL A 348 -24.76 -11.76 3.18
N ALA A 349 -23.95 -11.67 4.23
CA ALA A 349 -23.08 -10.53 4.46
C ALA A 349 -21.61 -10.95 4.46
N VAL A 350 -20.78 -10.12 3.83
CA VAL A 350 -19.34 -10.33 3.69
C VAL A 350 -18.61 -9.26 4.48
N ARG A 351 -17.77 -9.68 5.43
CA ARG A 351 -16.88 -8.77 6.14
C ARG A 351 -15.77 -8.33 5.18
N LEU A 352 -15.65 -7.03 4.92
CA LEU A 352 -14.64 -6.52 4.00
C LEU A 352 -13.48 -5.84 4.73
N PHE A 353 -13.74 -5.21 5.88
CA PHE A 353 -12.71 -4.48 6.60
C PHE A 353 -12.89 -4.64 8.11
N SER A 354 -11.76 -4.79 8.81
CA SER A 354 -11.65 -4.58 10.25
C SER A 354 -11.23 -3.14 10.52
N LEU A 355 -11.90 -2.51 11.48
CA LEU A 355 -11.71 -1.13 11.89
C LEU A 355 -11.54 -1.07 13.41
N GLN A 356 -10.79 -0.09 13.89
CA GLN A 356 -10.71 0.28 15.29
C GLN A 356 -10.70 1.80 15.37
N VAL A 357 -11.82 2.41 14.98
CA VAL A 357 -11.95 3.86 14.88
C VAL A 357 -12.95 4.37 15.91
N PRO A 358 -12.56 5.29 16.81
CA PRO A 358 -13.51 6.03 17.62
C PRO A 358 -14.44 6.83 16.71
N VAL A 359 -15.74 6.57 16.77
CA VAL A 359 -16.66 7.14 15.78
C VAL A 359 -17.04 8.57 16.17
N PRO A 360 -16.95 9.56 15.26
CA PRO A 360 -17.51 10.87 15.51
C PRO A 360 -19.04 10.79 15.65
N PRO A 361 -19.71 11.82 16.21
CA PRO A 361 -21.16 11.78 16.44
C PRO A 361 -22.02 11.47 15.20
N LYS A 362 -21.49 11.77 14.02
CA LYS A 362 -22.15 11.53 12.74
C LYS A 362 -21.10 11.17 11.68
N ILE A 363 -21.35 10.08 10.97
CA ILE A 363 -20.56 9.64 9.81
C ILE A 363 -21.45 9.53 8.57
N PHE A 364 -20.81 9.69 7.41
CA PHE A 364 -21.40 9.33 6.13
C PHE A 364 -20.69 8.11 5.55
N LEU A 365 -21.49 7.24 4.94
CA LEU A 365 -21.01 6.07 4.23
C LEU A 365 -21.43 6.18 2.77
N SER A 366 -20.56 5.81 1.85
CA SER A 366 -20.89 5.66 0.43
C SER A 366 -20.43 4.29 -0.06
N LEU A 367 -21.26 3.66 -0.88
CA LEU A 367 -20.97 2.42 -1.59
C LEU A 367 -21.27 2.62 -3.07
N VAL A 368 -20.27 2.42 -3.92
CA VAL A 368 -20.44 2.34 -5.37
C VAL A 368 -20.30 0.88 -5.79
N TYR A 369 -21.30 0.35 -6.46
CA TYR A 369 -21.33 -1.05 -6.91
C TYR A 369 -22.00 -1.22 -8.27
N LYS A 370 -21.82 -2.37 -8.90
CA LYS A 370 -22.43 -2.74 -10.19
C LYS A 370 -22.78 -4.23 -10.17
N LEU A 371 -24.03 -4.56 -10.42
CA LEU A 371 -24.47 -5.96 -10.57
C LEU A 371 -24.23 -6.42 -12.01
N GLU A 372 -23.75 -7.64 -12.19
CA GLU A 372 -23.60 -8.26 -13.51
C GLU A 372 -24.84 -9.06 -13.88
N GLY A 373 -25.41 -8.76 -15.05
CA GLY A 373 -26.64 -9.38 -15.53
C GLY A 373 -27.91 -8.82 -14.87
N PRO A 374 -29.10 -9.29 -15.30
CA PRO A 374 -30.36 -8.92 -14.67
C PRO A 374 -30.46 -9.59 -13.30
N SER A 375 -30.14 -8.84 -12.24
CA SER A 375 -30.28 -9.30 -10.85
C SER A 375 -31.08 -8.29 -10.05
N ALA A 376 -32.04 -8.80 -9.27
CA ALA A 376 -32.85 -7.99 -8.36
C ALA A 376 -32.30 -8.01 -6.91
N VAL A 377 -31.11 -8.56 -6.71
CA VAL A 377 -30.45 -8.64 -5.40
C VAL A 377 -30.24 -7.25 -4.81
N GLY A 378 -30.70 -7.08 -3.56
CA GLY A 378 -30.43 -5.88 -2.78
C GLY A 378 -28.98 -5.88 -2.30
N VAL A 379 -28.28 -4.75 -2.47
CA VAL A 379 -26.90 -4.57 -2.00
C VAL A 379 -26.85 -3.45 -0.97
N ALA A 380 -26.40 -3.71 0.25
CA ALA A 380 -26.35 -2.72 1.32
C ALA A 380 -25.03 -2.77 2.10
N LEU A 381 -24.66 -1.66 2.75
CA LEU A 381 -23.60 -1.67 3.76
C LEU A 381 -24.19 -2.07 5.12
N GLU A 382 -23.40 -2.79 5.90
CA GLU A 382 -23.64 -3.02 7.33
C GLU A 382 -22.37 -2.74 8.11
N LEU A 383 -22.51 -2.40 9.39
CA LEU A 383 -21.37 -2.10 10.26
C LEU A 383 -21.56 -2.69 11.65
N THR A 384 -20.47 -2.98 12.35
CA THR A 384 -20.49 -3.36 13.76
C THR A 384 -19.83 -2.28 14.61
N THR A 385 -20.36 -2.09 15.81
CA THR A 385 -19.80 -1.15 16.79
C THR A 385 -19.56 -1.83 18.13
N GLY A 386 -18.44 -1.52 18.78
CA GLY A 386 -18.17 -1.88 20.17
C GLY A 386 -18.34 -0.69 21.11
N ASP A 387 -18.49 -0.95 22.42
CA ASP A 387 -18.48 0.08 23.45
C ASP A 387 -17.07 0.69 23.58
N ALA A 388 -16.98 2.02 23.65
CA ALA A 388 -15.71 2.71 23.87
C ALA A 388 -15.14 2.42 25.28
N GLY A 389 -16.00 2.10 26.26
CA GLY A 389 -15.60 1.79 27.64
C GLY A 389 -14.91 0.44 27.83
N SER A 390 -15.02 -0.50 26.87
CA SER A 390 -14.40 -1.83 26.94
C SER A 390 -12.99 -1.91 26.33
N CYS A 391 -12.40 -0.78 25.91
CA CYS A 391 -11.13 -0.74 25.20
C CYS A 391 -9.94 -0.78 26.18
N HIS A 392 -9.58 -1.98 26.67
CA HIS A 392 -8.32 -2.21 27.39
C HIS A 392 -7.24 -2.68 26.41
N ILE A 393 -6.20 -1.88 26.19
CA ILE A 393 -4.98 -2.33 25.49
C ILE A 393 -4.12 -3.04 26.54
N GLY A 394 -4.27 -4.35 26.64
CA GLY A 394 -3.55 -5.18 27.60
C GLY A 394 -3.56 -6.65 27.16
N GLY A 395 -2.86 -6.94 26.07
CA GLY A 395 -2.69 -8.30 25.54
C GLY A 395 -3.61 -8.63 24.36
N ILE A 396 -3.06 -9.37 23.40
CA ILE A 396 -3.76 -9.88 22.22
C ILE A 396 -4.83 -10.88 22.69
N MET A 397 -6.05 -10.41 22.94
CA MET A 397 -7.21 -11.27 23.13
C MET A 397 -8.12 -11.19 21.91
N MET A 398 -8.60 -12.36 21.47
CA MET A 398 -9.73 -12.50 20.56
C MET A 398 -10.90 -11.66 21.07
N LEU A 399 -11.37 -10.71 20.26
CA LEU A 399 -12.50 -9.83 20.55
C LEU A 399 -13.75 -10.67 20.89
N ASN A 400 -14.22 -10.53 22.14
CA ASN A 400 -15.41 -11.24 22.64
C ASN A 400 -16.72 -10.47 22.33
N GLU A 401 -17.83 -11.22 22.25
CA GLU A 401 -19.15 -10.92 21.70
C GLU A 401 -19.99 -9.79 22.36
N MET A 402 -19.50 -8.56 22.44
CA MET A 402 -20.32 -7.38 22.80
C MET A 402 -20.40 -6.33 21.69
N SER A 403 -20.44 -6.78 20.43
CA SER A 403 -20.59 -5.89 19.27
C SER A 403 -22.06 -5.74 18.86
N SER A 404 -22.49 -4.52 18.57
CA SER A 404 -23.80 -4.22 18.02
C SER A 404 -23.71 -4.09 16.50
N ARG A 405 -24.51 -4.86 15.76
CA ARG A 405 -24.58 -4.80 14.29
C ARG A 405 -25.67 -3.85 13.83
N HIS A 406 -25.36 -3.01 12.86
CA HIS A 406 -26.25 -1.98 12.33
C HIS A 406 -26.40 -2.12 10.81
N SER A 407 -27.64 -2.08 10.34
CA SER A 407 -27.98 -2.03 8.91
C SER A 407 -28.56 -0.65 8.58
N PRO A 408 -27.70 0.33 8.23
CA PRO A 408 -28.16 1.69 7.95
C PRO A 408 -29.08 1.73 6.73
N ARG A 409 -30.10 2.61 6.78
CA ARG A 409 -31.00 2.81 5.66
C ARG A 409 -30.39 3.80 4.65
N PRO A 410 -30.41 3.49 3.34
CA PRO A 410 -29.95 4.43 2.33
C PRO A 410 -30.73 5.75 2.39
N LEU A 411 -30.03 6.86 2.18
CA LEU A 411 -30.63 8.17 2.00
C LEU A 411 -31.42 8.21 0.69
N ARG A 412 -32.68 8.68 0.75
CA ARG A 412 -33.52 8.90 -0.43
C ARG A 412 -33.24 10.24 -1.11
N VAL A 413 -32.91 11.27 -0.33
CA VAL A 413 -32.61 12.62 -0.82
C VAL A 413 -31.38 13.16 -0.06
N PRO A 414 -30.38 13.72 -0.76
CA PRO A 414 -29.26 14.43 -0.15
C PRO A 414 -29.65 15.57 0.80
N PRO A 415 -28.96 15.74 1.94
CA PRO A 415 -28.96 17.02 2.62
C PRO A 415 -28.38 18.11 1.69
N THR A 416 -29.04 19.27 1.61
CA THR A 416 -28.67 20.35 0.66
C THR A 416 -27.23 20.84 0.85
N LYS A 417 -26.73 20.83 2.09
CA LYS A 417 -25.34 21.18 2.44
C LYS A 417 -24.30 20.19 1.90
N LEU A 418 -24.73 18.99 1.49
CA LEU A 418 -23.89 17.91 0.97
C LEU A 418 -24.14 17.65 -0.51
N ALA A 419 -24.82 18.55 -1.24
CA ALA A 419 -25.04 18.40 -2.69
C ALA A 419 -23.73 18.18 -3.48
N ARG A 420 -22.60 18.71 -2.98
CA ARG A 420 -21.25 18.48 -3.54
C ARG A 420 -20.73 17.04 -3.38
N TRP A 421 -21.19 16.31 -2.36
CA TRP A 421 -20.83 14.92 -2.05
C TRP A 421 -21.88 13.92 -2.58
N VAL A 422 -23.15 14.20 -2.33
CA VAL A 422 -24.29 13.28 -2.51
C VAL A 422 -25.04 13.54 -3.84
N GLY A 423 -24.59 14.50 -4.67
CA GLY A 423 -25.30 14.89 -5.91
C GLY A 423 -25.51 13.78 -6.93
N ARG A 424 -24.98 12.59 -6.68
CA ARG A 424 -25.03 11.37 -7.50
C ARG A 424 -25.63 10.15 -6.79
N CYS A 425 -26.01 10.25 -5.51
CA CYS A 425 -26.52 9.09 -4.76
C CYS A 425 -27.93 8.70 -5.17
N GLY A 426 -28.17 7.39 -5.30
CA GLY A 426 -29.46 6.82 -5.69
C GLY A 426 -29.75 6.85 -7.19
N GLN A 427 -28.80 7.30 -8.02
CA GLN A 427 -28.91 7.31 -9.48
C GLN A 427 -28.04 6.23 -10.12
N GLU A 428 -28.46 5.77 -11.29
CA GLU A 428 -27.60 4.97 -12.18
C GLU A 428 -26.56 5.89 -12.80
N LEU A 429 -25.30 5.56 -12.57
CA LEU A 429 -24.13 6.27 -13.05
C LEU A 429 -23.63 5.63 -14.34
N SER A 430 -22.79 6.36 -15.06
CA SER A 430 -22.23 5.90 -16.33
C SER A 430 -21.66 4.49 -16.23
N GLY A 431 -21.97 3.64 -17.21
CA GLY A 431 -21.45 2.27 -17.25
C GLY A 431 -22.17 1.29 -16.32
N GLY A 432 -23.36 1.64 -15.79
CA GLY A 432 -24.19 0.75 -14.97
C GLY A 432 -23.77 0.69 -13.49
N TRP A 433 -22.97 1.66 -13.03
CA TRP A 433 -22.60 1.80 -11.62
C TRP A 433 -23.76 2.40 -10.83
N VAL A 434 -23.94 1.97 -9.58
CA VAL A 434 -24.97 2.46 -8.66
C VAL A 434 -24.27 2.97 -7.40
N GLN A 435 -24.63 4.17 -6.95
CA GLN A 435 -24.13 4.73 -5.70
C GLN A 435 -25.22 4.74 -4.62
N ARG A 436 -24.93 4.17 -3.46
CA ARG A 436 -25.75 4.24 -2.24
C ARG A 436 -25.02 5.03 -1.16
N CYS A 437 -25.76 5.89 -0.48
CA CYS A 437 -25.22 6.75 0.55
C CYS A 437 -26.03 6.62 1.83
N TYR A 438 -25.36 6.68 2.97
CA TYR A 438 -25.95 6.46 4.29
C TYR A 438 -25.48 7.57 5.23
N GLU A 439 -26.37 7.98 6.12
CA GLU A 439 -26.04 8.84 7.27
C GLU A 439 -26.24 8.01 8.53
N VAL A 440 -25.22 7.93 9.38
CA VAL A 440 -25.29 7.19 10.63
C VAL A 440 -24.89 8.11 11.77
N SER A 441 -25.74 8.22 12.79
CA SER A 441 -25.43 8.93 14.02
C SER A 441 -25.08 7.89 15.09
N LEU A 442 -23.85 7.96 15.60
CA LEU A 442 -23.31 7.05 16.62
C LEU A 442 -22.77 7.90 17.77
N ARG A 443 -22.80 7.41 19.02
CA ARG A 443 -22.27 8.15 20.18
C ARG A 443 -21.56 7.21 21.12
N GLY A 444 -20.31 7.52 21.44
CA GLY A 444 -19.54 6.76 22.44
C GLY A 444 -19.21 5.33 22.02
N CYS A 445 -19.03 5.07 20.73
CA CYS A 445 -18.75 3.73 20.21
C CYS A 445 -17.46 3.70 19.38
N LEU A 446 -16.89 2.51 19.24
CA LEU A 446 -15.82 2.19 18.29
C LEU A 446 -16.43 1.50 17.07
N LEU A 447 -16.10 1.96 15.85
CA LEU A 447 -16.44 1.24 14.62
C LEU A 447 -15.47 0.07 14.48
N GLN A 448 -16.01 -1.14 14.42
CA GLN A 448 -15.25 -2.40 14.47
C GLN A 448 -15.13 -3.07 13.11
N ASP A 449 -16.21 -3.16 12.35
CA ASP A 449 -16.15 -3.81 11.04
C ASP A 449 -17.10 -3.16 10.04
N LEU A 450 -16.77 -3.35 8.77
CA LEU A 450 -17.60 -2.96 7.65
C LEU A 450 -17.90 -4.19 6.78
N PHE A 451 -19.18 -4.37 6.49
CA PHE A 451 -19.70 -5.46 5.70
C PHE A 451 -20.46 -4.94 4.47
N VAL A 452 -20.56 -5.79 3.46
CA VAL A 452 -21.53 -5.65 2.38
C VAL A 452 -22.50 -6.83 2.44
N SER A 453 -23.79 -6.50 2.42
CA SER A 453 -24.90 -7.44 2.54
C SER A 453 -25.66 -7.56 1.23
N PHE A 454 -25.94 -8.80 0.84
CA PHE A 454 -26.66 -9.19 -0.35
C PHE A 454 -27.97 -9.84 0.08
N SER A 455 -29.11 -9.24 -0.26
CA SER A 455 -30.43 -9.71 0.15
C SER A 455 -31.26 -10.14 -1.04
N ARG A 456 -32.03 -11.22 -0.90
CA ARG A 456 -32.98 -11.63 -1.95
C ARG A 456 -34.10 -10.61 -2.13
N PRO A 457 -34.69 -10.54 -3.33
CA PRO A 457 -35.91 -9.76 -3.54
C PRO A 457 -37.01 -10.21 -2.56
N PRO A 458 -37.80 -9.27 -2.01
CA PRO A 458 -38.91 -9.62 -1.12
C PRO A 458 -39.86 -10.62 -1.77
N GLY A 459 -40.15 -11.72 -1.07
CA GLY A 459 -41.06 -12.77 -1.54
C GLY A 459 -40.44 -13.83 -2.45
N SER A 460 -39.14 -13.75 -2.77
CA SER A 460 -38.45 -14.83 -3.48
C SER A 460 -38.36 -16.10 -2.62
N GLN A 461 -38.69 -17.24 -3.23
CA GLN A 461 -38.56 -18.58 -2.62
C GLN A 461 -37.45 -19.40 -3.29
N GLU A 462 -36.77 -18.81 -4.28
CA GLU A 462 -35.71 -19.48 -5.03
C GLU A 462 -34.32 -19.06 -4.53
N GLU A 463 -33.34 -19.90 -4.85
CA GLU A 463 -31.93 -19.61 -4.68
C GLU A 463 -31.51 -18.52 -5.66
N GLU A 464 -30.84 -17.48 -5.18
CA GLU A 464 -30.45 -16.34 -5.99
C GLU A 464 -28.93 -16.28 -6.15
N ASN A 465 -28.47 -16.42 -7.40
CA ASN A 465 -27.07 -16.22 -7.75
C ASN A 465 -26.80 -14.74 -7.97
N PHE A 466 -25.64 -14.26 -7.53
CA PHE A 466 -25.23 -12.88 -7.82
C PHE A 466 -23.76 -12.76 -8.16
N THR A 467 -23.47 -11.77 -8.99
CA THR A 467 -22.13 -11.28 -9.23
C THR A 467 -22.16 -9.76 -9.14
N CYS A 468 -21.40 -9.22 -8.19
CA CYS A 468 -21.40 -7.80 -7.86
C CYS A 468 -19.98 -7.26 -7.84
N ARG A 469 -19.74 -6.16 -8.55
CA ARG A 469 -18.51 -5.39 -8.50
C ARG A 469 -18.66 -4.26 -7.51
N LEU A 470 -17.73 -4.12 -6.57
CA LEU A 470 -17.61 -2.96 -5.73
C LEU A 470 -16.55 -2.03 -6.30
N GLY A 471 -16.97 -0.80 -6.60
CA GLY A 471 -16.13 0.22 -7.21
C GLY A 471 -15.55 1.19 -6.19
N GLU A 472 -16.26 1.46 -5.09
CA GLU A 472 -15.76 2.34 -4.03
C GLU A 472 -16.53 2.17 -2.73
N ILE A 473 -15.81 2.28 -1.62
CA ILE A 473 -16.37 2.43 -0.28
C ILE A 473 -15.76 3.66 0.37
N GLN A 474 -16.60 4.46 1.05
CA GLN A 474 -16.19 5.61 1.82
C GLN A 474 -16.81 5.57 3.22
N VAL A 475 -16.02 5.90 4.23
CA VAL A 475 -16.44 6.19 5.60
C VAL A 475 -15.80 7.53 5.98
N VAL A 476 -16.63 8.56 6.17
CA VAL A 476 -16.15 9.93 6.37
C VAL A 476 -16.87 10.59 7.54
N ASP A 477 -16.15 11.44 8.27
CA ASP A 477 -16.75 12.30 9.29
C ASP A 477 -17.65 13.34 8.61
N ALA A 478 -18.88 13.48 9.10
CA ALA A 478 -19.81 14.49 8.61
C ALA A 478 -19.26 15.92 8.70
N ASN A 479 -18.47 16.21 9.73
CA ASN A 479 -17.90 17.54 9.92
C ASN A 479 -16.74 17.83 8.96
N SER A 480 -15.96 16.80 8.57
CA SER A 480 -14.86 17.00 7.63
C SER A 480 -15.35 17.42 6.24
N LEU A 481 -16.56 17.01 5.85
CA LEU A 481 -17.18 17.43 4.57
C LEU A 481 -17.57 18.91 4.52
N LEU A 482 -17.67 19.57 5.68
CA LEU A 482 -17.97 21.00 5.78
C LEU A 482 -16.70 21.86 5.87
N ALA A 483 -15.54 21.24 6.04
CA ALA A 483 -14.27 21.94 6.10
C ALA A 483 -13.92 22.57 4.74
N PRO A 484 -13.28 23.76 4.71
CA PRO A 484 -12.73 24.31 3.49
C PRO A 484 -11.72 23.36 2.84
N LEU A 485 -11.75 23.28 1.51
CA LEU A 485 -10.77 22.48 0.76
C LEU A 485 -9.38 23.13 0.91
N PRO A 486 -8.34 22.35 1.27
CA PRO A 486 -6.98 22.88 1.31
C PRO A 486 -6.49 23.29 -0.08
N GLN A 487 -5.75 24.39 -0.14
CA GLN A 487 -5.08 24.83 -1.36
C GLN A 487 -3.73 24.12 -1.52
N VAL A 488 -3.32 23.83 -2.76
CA VAL A 488 -1.93 23.45 -3.05
C VAL A 488 -1.03 24.68 -2.97
N GLN A 489 -0.05 24.65 -2.07
CA GLN A 489 0.80 25.79 -1.75
C GLN A 489 2.26 25.57 -2.16
N ALA A 490 3.05 26.65 -2.14
CA ALA A 490 4.51 26.63 -2.29
C ALA A 490 4.99 25.85 -3.53
N MET A 491 4.32 26.04 -4.67
CA MET A 491 4.70 25.35 -5.90
C MET A 491 6.03 25.89 -6.44
N THR A 492 7.02 25.02 -6.63
CA THR A 492 8.34 25.38 -7.17
C THR A 492 8.79 24.43 -8.27
N ILE A 493 9.70 24.90 -9.12
CA ILE A 493 10.27 24.16 -10.25
C ILE A 493 11.78 24.06 -10.04
N SER A 494 12.33 22.86 -10.16
CA SER A 494 13.76 22.60 -10.00
C SER A 494 14.28 21.62 -11.07
N HIS A 495 15.60 21.38 -11.09
CA HIS A 495 16.25 20.40 -11.98
C HIS A 495 15.85 20.55 -13.46
N VAL A 496 15.83 21.79 -13.94
CA VAL A 496 15.41 22.15 -15.30
C VAL A 496 16.49 21.75 -16.29
N ARG A 497 16.09 21.04 -17.34
CA ARG A 497 16.94 20.66 -18.47
C ARG A 497 16.18 20.94 -19.77
N TRP A 498 16.85 21.63 -20.68
CA TRP A 498 16.38 21.90 -22.03
C TRP A 498 17.14 21.05 -23.03
N GLN A 499 16.43 20.52 -24.02
CA GLN A 499 17.03 19.74 -25.10
C GLN A 499 16.40 20.12 -26.44
N ALA A 500 17.23 20.35 -27.46
CA ALA A 500 16.75 20.47 -28.83
C ALA A 500 16.34 19.10 -29.36
N ALA A 501 15.16 18.99 -29.95
CA ALA A 501 14.71 17.83 -30.70
C ALA A 501 15.29 17.90 -32.12
N ALA A 502 15.75 16.76 -32.65
CA ALA A 502 16.21 16.68 -34.04
C ALA A 502 15.11 17.12 -35.01
N SER A 503 15.48 17.83 -36.07
CA SER A 503 14.54 18.25 -37.11
C SER A 503 14.03 17.04 -37.87
N GLU A 504 12.74 16.75 -37.81
CA GLU A 504 12.08 15.83 -38.73
C GLU A 504 11.89 16.54 -40.09
N GLY A 505 12.94 16.48 -40.93
CA GLY A 505 12.93 16.97 -42.31
C GLY A 505 13.34 18.43 -42.51
N GLU A 506 13.72 18.76 -43.76
CA GLU A 506 14.10 20.11 -44.18
C GLU A 506 12.94 21.10 -43.99
N GLY A 507 13.17 22.17 -43.23
CA GLY A 507 12.27 23.31 -43.12
C GLY A 507 11.36 23.37 -41.87
N ARG A 508 11.38 22.36 -40.98
CA ARG A 508 10.68 22.45 -39.67
C ARG A 508 11.63 22.94 -38.57
N PRO A 509 11.25 23.95 -37.77
CA PRO A 509 12.07 24.38 -36.65
C PRO A 509 12.28 23.21 -35.68
N ALA A 510 13.52 23.02 -35.22
CA ALA A 510 13.86 22.04 -34.21
C ALA A 510 12.94 22.21 -32.99
N GLY A 511 12.24 21.15 -32.58
CA GLY A 511 11.38 21.19 -31.40
C GLY A 511 12.19 21.42 -30.13
N LEU A 512 11.58 21.95 -29.07
CA LEU A 512 12.23 22.13 -27.77
C LEU A 512 11.61 21.16 -26.76
N ARG A 513 12.45 20.44 -26.00
CA ARG A 513 12.03 19.52 -24.95
C ARG A 513 12.46 20.05 -23.59
N LEU A 514 11.53 19.98 -22.64
CA LEU A 514 11.70 20.41 -21.26
C LEU A 514 11.60 19.21 -20.31
N SER A 515 12.62 19.03 -19.50
CA SER A 515 12.53 18.19 -18.30
C SER A 515 12.68 19.06 -17.05
N CYS A 516 11.77 18.94 -16.08
CA CYS A 516 11.82 19.67 -14.82
C CYS A 516 11.15 18.89 -13.70
N THR A 517 11.42 19.25 -12.44
CA THR A 517 10.78 18.63 -11.28
C THR A 517 9.90 19.65 -10.59
N LEU A 518 8.62 19.33 -10.46
CA LEU A 518 7.64 20.11 -9.72
C LEU A 518 7.63 19.67 -8.26
N HIS A 519 7.57 20.64 -7.35
CA HIS A 519 7.39 20.43 -5.91
C HIS A 519 6.24 21.31 -5.42
N TRP A 520 5.51 20.85 -4.42
CA TRP A 520 4.46 21.64 -3.77
C TRP A 520 4.30 21.21 -2.30
N SER A 521 3.39 21.86 -1.58
CA SER A 521 3.01 21.52 -0.22
C SER A 521 1.52 21.24 -0.14
N TYR A 522 1.16 20.07 0.42
CA TYR A 522 -0.21 19.63 0.66
C TYR A 522 -0.22 18.50 1.72
N LEU A 523 -1.29 18.39 2.50
CA LEU A 523 -1.47 17.33 3.49
C LEU A 523 -1.87 16.01 2.82
N LEU A 524 -0.92 15.08 2.69
CA LEU A 524 -1.14 13.79 2.03
C LEU A 524 -2.28 12.93 2.62
N PRO A 525 -2.56 12.92 3.94
CA PRO A 525 -3.66 12.12 4.48
C PRO A 525 -5.05 12.46 3.91
N HIS A 526 -5.25 13.67 3.38
CA HIS A 526 -6.53 14.14 2.84
C HIS A 526 -6.64 14.03 1.31
N VAL A 527 -5.59 13.56 0.63
CA VAL A 527 -5.55 13.46 -0.83
C VAL A 527 -5.39 12.01 -1.26
N ARG A 528 -6.05 11.66 -2.36
CA ARG A 528 -5.89 10.38 -3.04
C ARG A 528 -4.67 10.42 -3.96
N CYS A 529 -4.59 11.46 -4.78
CA CYS A 529 -3.49 11.73 -5.68
C CYS A 529 -3.54 13.19 -6.17
N PHE A 530 -2.56 13.59 -6.97
CA PHE A 530 -2.54 14.85 -7.68
C PHE A 530 -2.56 14.58 -9.18
N ARG A 531 -3.40 15.33 -9.90
CA ARG A 531 -3.40 15.35 -11.36
C ARG A 531 -2.52 16.51 -11.80
N VAL A 532 -1.47 16.19 -12.53
CA VAL A 532 -0.51 17.17 -13.03
C VAL A 532 -0.87 17.51 -14.47
N HIS A 533 -0.98 18.79 -14.76
CA HIS A 533 -1.35 19.30 -16.08
C HIS A 533 -0.36 20.39 -16.52
N CYS A 534 -0.35 20.68 -17.82
CA CYS A 534 0.29 21.88 -18.36
C CYS A 534 -0.59 22.64 -19.35
N CYS A 535 -0.41 23.95 -19.38
CA CYS A 535 -0.91 24.85 -20.41
C CYS A 535 0.29 25.43 -21.16
N ARG A 536 0.20 25.47 -22.50
CA ARG A 536 1.25 25.99 -23.38
C ARG A 536 0.75 27.31 -23.96
N GLY A 537 1.55 28.37 -23.89
CA GLY A 537 1.16 29.67 -24.41
C GLY A 537 2.31 30.40 -25.09
N THR A 538 1.98 31.21 -26.10
CA THR A 538 2.89 32.25 -26.60
C THR A 538 2.82 33.43 -25.63
N GLY A 539 3.96 33.84 -25.06
CA GLY A 539 4.04 34.98 -24.17
C GLY A 539 3.80 36.27 -24.95
N GLY A 540 2.54 36.70 -25.06
CA GLY A 540 2.17 37.86 -25.86
C GLY A 540 0.71 38.25 -25.73
N GLY A 541 0.23 38.48 -24.52
CA GLY A 541 -1.08 39.11 -24.28
C GLY A 541 -0.92 40.27 -23.30
N SER A 542 -1.03 41.51 -23.79
CA SER A 542 -1.22 42.69 -22.94
C SER A 542 -2.44 42.49 -22.02
N PRO A 543 -2.53 43.15 -20.84
CA PRO A 543 -3.54 42.84 -19.81
C PRO A 543 -5.00 43.22 -20.15
N GLY A 544 -5.36 43.41 -21.43
CA GLY A 544 -6.61 44.05 -21.85
C GLY A 544 -7.30 43.50 -23.09
N ARG A 545 -6.90 42.35 -23.65
CA ARG A 545 -7.69 41.67 -24.70
C ARG A 545 -8.23 40.35 -24.18
N GLY A 546 -9.54 40.20 -24.28
CA GLY A 546 -10.31 39.08 -23.75
C GLY A 546 -9.64 37.74 -24.04
N LEU A 547 -9.49 36.95 -22.97
CA LEU A 547 -9.05 35.57 -23.03
C LEU A 547 -9.97 34.81 -24.00
N SER A 548 -9.47 34.51 -25.19
CA SER A 548 -9.94 33.33 -25.94
C SER A 548 -9.99 32.16 -24.96
N GLU A 549 -11.07 31.37 -24.98
CA GLU A 549 -11.35 30.33 -23.98
C GLU A 549 -10.06 29.61 -23.54
N PRO A 550 -9.79 29.50 -22.23
CA PRO A 550 -8.54 28.92 -21.76
C PRO A 550 -8.43 27.50 -22.32
N GLU A 551 -7.43 27.27 -23.19
CA GLU A 551 -7.12 25.94 -23.72
C GLU A 551 -7.18 24.93 -22.58
N LYS A 552 -7.93 23.83 -22.80
CA LYS A 552 -8.08 22.77 -21.81
C LYS A 552 -6.67 22.29 -21.41
N PRO A 553 -6.31 22.31 -20.11
CA PRO A 553 -4.99 21.88 -19.67
C PRO A 553 -4.68 20.46 -20.18
N THR A 554 -3.47 20.26 -20.67
CA THR A 554 -2.99 18.95 -21.11
C THR A 554 -2.59 18.15 -19.88
N PHE A 555 -3.19 16.98 -19.69
CA PHE A 555 -2.84 16.07 -18.61
C PHE A 555 -1.45 15.47 -18.84
N LEU A 556 -0.60 15.50 -17.82
CA LEU A 556 0.76 14.96 -17.84
C LEU A 556 0.91 13.66 -17.07
N GLY A 557 0.09 13.45 -16.03
CA GLY A 557 0.11 12.23 -15.23
C GLY A 557 -0.33 12.43 -13.79
N LEU A 558 -0.15 11.38 -12.99
CA LEU A 558 -0.56 11.33 -11.58
C LEU A 558 0.66 11.36 -10.67
N ALA A 559 0.56 12.09 -9.56
CA ALA A 559 1.50 12.04 -8.45
C ALA A 559 0.79 11.54 -7.20
N PHE A 560 1.45 10.71 -6.40
CA PHE A 560 0.95 10.21 -5.11
C PHE A 560 1.70 10.82 -3.92
N ILE A 561 2.58 11.77 -4.21
CA ILE A 561 3.40 12.53 -3.27
C ILE A 561 3.45 13.99 -3.76
N ASN A 562 3.99 14.90 -2.94
CA ASN A 562 4.08 16.33 -3.27
C ASN A 562 5.20 16.69 -4.27
N ARG A 563 5.48 15.79 -5.22
CA ARG A 563 6.56 15.93 -6.21
C ARG A 563 6.23 15.19 -7.50
N TYR A 564 6.59 15.75 -8.64
CA TYR A 564 6.43 15.12 -9.96
C TYR A 564 7.57 15.47 -10.90
N ARG A 565 8.19 14.49 -11.56
CA ARG A 565 9.22 14.69 -12.57
C ARG A 565 8.58 14.68 -13.96
N ILE A 566 8.75 15.78 -14.66
CA ILE A 566 8.40 15.92 -16.07
C ILE A 566 9.65 15.60 -16.87
N VAL A 567 9.52 14.71 -17.86
CA VAL A 567 10.60 14.28 -18.73
C VAL A 567 10.20 14.60 -20.17
N ASP A 568 11.09 15.30 -20.87
CA ASP A 568 11.02 15.55 -22.31
C ASP A 568 9.70 16.11 -22.83
N LEU A 569 9.05 16.98 -22.05
CA LEU A 569 7.84 17.68 -22.46
C LEU A 569 8.13 18.54 -23.68
N ALA A 570 7.48 18.22 -24.80
CA ALA A 570 7.55 19.04 -26.00
C ALA A 570 6.91 20.42 -25.74
N VAL A 571 7.67 21.48 -26.03
CA VAL A 571 7.21 22.87 -25.95
C VAL A 571 7.57 23.60 -27.24
N ALA A 572 6.79 24.63 -27.58
CA ALA A 572 7.06 25.42 -28.76
C ALA A 572 8.38 26.21 -28.58
N PRO A 573 9.24 26.30 -29.61
CA PRO A 573 10.39 27.20 -29.55
C PRO A 573 9.91 28.65 -29.40
N ALA A 574 10.61 29.43 -28.58
CA ALA A 574 10.35 30.85 -28.44
C ALA A 574 10.71 31.56 -29.76
N GLY A 575 9.79 32.34 -30.32
CA GLY A 575 10.08 33.13 -31.52
C GLY A 575 11.12 34.22 -31.25
N PRO A 576 11.83 34.74 -32.27
CA PRO A 576 12.76 35.84 -32.09
C PRO A 576 12.09 37.04 -31.40
N GLY A 577 12.65 37.49 -30.27
CA GLY A 577 12.12 38.61 -29.49
C GLY A 577 10.80 38.33 -28.73
N ARG A 578 10.37 37.07 -28.62
CA ARG A 578 9.19 36.66 -27.83
C ARG A 578 9.59 35.67 -26.75
N ASP A 579 8.94 35.75 -25.59
CA ASP A 579 9.07 34.76 -24.54
C ASP A 579 8.07 33.62 -24.78
N GLY A 580 8.54 32.39 -24.63
CA GLY A 580 7.69 31.22 -24.46
C GLY A 580 7.22 31.12 -23.01
N ARG A 581 6.01 30.58 -22.81
CA ARG A 581 5.46 30.33 -21.48
C ARG A 581 4.91 28.91 -21.40
N VAL A 582 5.32 28.19 -20.37
CA VAL A 582 4.69 26.93 -19.97
C VAL A 582 4.19 27.10 -18.55
N GLU A 583 2.91 26.84 -18.34
CA GLU A 583 2.28 26.86 -17.03
C GLU A 583 1.96 25.44 -16.60
N PHE A 584 2.35 25.09 -15.38
CA PHE A 584 2.05 23.82 -14.75
C PHE A 584 0.95 24.01 -13.72
N LEU A 585 0.00 23.08 -13.72
CA LEU A 585 -1.13 23.06 -12.80
C LEU A 585 -1.13 21.74 -12.04
N VAL A 586 -1.35 21.82 -10.72
CA VAL A 586 -1.46 20.64 -9.85
C VAL A 586 -2.84 20.65 -9.19
N GLU A 587 -3.68 19.73 -9.62
CA GLU A 587 -5.03 19.52 -9.11
C GLU A 587 -4.98 18.45 -8.00
N PRO A 588 -5.29 18.79 -6.74
CA PRO A 588 -5.46 17.78 -5.70
C PRO A 588 -6.76 17.01 -5.92
N VAL A 589 -6.74 15.69 -5.74
CA VAL A 589 -7.92 14.83 -5.75
C VAL A 589 -8.21 14.41 -4.31
N PRO A 590 -9.19 15.03 -3.61
CA PRO A 590 -9.53 14.70 -2.23
C PRO A 590 -10.00 13.25 -2.12
N LYS A 591 -9.78 12.62 -0.96
CA LYS A 591 -10.25 11.24 -0.73
C LYS A 591 -11.77 11.13 -0.83
N GLU A 592 -12.49 12.16 -0.42
CA GLU A 592 -13.95 12.25 -0.46
C GLU A 592 -14.50 12.36 -1.89
N GLY A 593 -13.65 12.58 -2.90
CA GLY A 593 -14.03 12.61 -4.32
C GLY A 593 -14.59 13.96 -4.80
N PHE A 594 -14.37 15.04 -4.07
CA PHE A 594 -14.85 16.37 -4.47
C PHE A 594 -14.19 16.90 -5.73
N LEU A 595 -14.98 17.58 -6.57
CA LEU A 595 -14.43 18.48 -7.57
C LEU A 595 -13.82 19.70 -6.87
N VAL A 596 -12.50 19.84 -7.03
CA VAL A 596 -11.74 20.95 -6.47
C VAL A 596 -11.78 22.12 -7.47
N PRO A 597 -12.30 23.30 -7.06
CA PRO A 597 -12.30 24.48 -7.91
C PRO A 597 -10.89 24.82 -8.38
N ARG A 598 -10.75 25.30 -9.62
CA ARG A 598 -9.43 25.67 -10.18
C ARG A 598 -8.66 26.66 -9.32
N ALA A 599 -9.33 27.49 -8.51
CA ALA A 599 -8.70 28.45 -7.60
C ALA A 599 -7.77 27.77 -6.57
N GLU A 600 -8.09 26.54 -6.16
CA GLU A 600 -7.34 25.78 -5.15
C GLU A 600 -6.18 24.97 -5.75
N TRP A 601 -6.06 24.95 -7.09
CA TRP A 601 -5.00 24.22 -7.78
C TRP A 601 -3.66 24.96 -7.62
N GLY A 602 -2.59 24.18 -7.49
CA GLY A 602 -1.24 24.71 -7.49
C GLY A 602 -0.89 25.22 -8.89
N ARG A 603 -0.21 26.35 -8.99
CA ARG A 603 0.26 26.88 -10.27
C ARG A 603 1.72 27.31 -10.19
N ALA A 604 2.48 26.99 -11.23
CA ALA A 604 3.79 27.57 -11.46
C ALA A 604 3.98 27.78 -12.96
N ALA A 605 4.42 28.97 -13.35
CA ALA A 605 4.74 29.28 -14.73
C ALA A 605 6.25 29.41 -14.90
N MET A 606 6.76 28.89 -16.01
CA MET A 606 8.12 29.09 -16.45
C MET A 606 8.12 29.90 -17.75
N LEU A 607 8.86 31.01 -17.73
CA LEU A 607 9.14 31.83 -18.90
C LEU A 607 10.50 31.42 -19.46
N TYR A 608 10.59 31.32 -20.79
CA TYR A 608 11.83 30.96 -21.47
C TYR A 608 11.98 31.75 -22.77
N SER A 609 13.19 32.13 -23.11
CA SER A 609 13.51 32.84 -24.33
C SER A 609 14.64 32.14 -25.07
N MET A 610 14.83 32.45 -26.35
CA MET A 610 16.08 32.11 -27.02
C MET A 610 17.26 32.79 -26.32
N PRO A 611 18.46 32.18 -26.28
CA PRO A 611 19.65 32.83 -25.78
C PRO A 611 19.86 34.16 -26.49
N ARG A 612 20.15 35.22 -25.74
CA ARG A 612 20.58 36.49 -26.32
C ARG A 612 21.98 36.26 -26.91
N THR A 613 22.09 36.33 -28.23
CA THR A 613 23.36 36.27 -28.97
C THR A 613 24.20 37.50 -28.71
#